data_AF-A0A1H8NB91-F1
#
_entry.id   AF-A0A1H8NB91-F1
#
_cell.length_a   1.000
_cell.length_b   1.000
_cell.length_c   1.000
_cell.angle_alpha   90.00
_cell.angle_beta   90.00
_cell.angle_gamma   90.00
#
_symmetry.space_group_name_H-M   'P 1'
#
loop_
_entity.id
_entity.type
_entity.pdbx_description
1 polymer ?
#
loop_
_entity_poly.entity_id
_entity_poly.type
_entity_poly.pdbx_seq_one_letter_code
_entity_poly.pdbx_strand_id
1 'polypeptide(L)'
;MTERAPQRTSHRPTAGPDTRGRDDQRPDDDEAGPLAGQVTGQAAGQAAGRAAGPPGPTRQIRPNRRLAALITEAGFSHAGLARRVDQLGIEHGLDLRYDKTSVTRWLRGQQPRGTTPALIAEVFTQRLGRRLSAQDLGLDACAPVYAGLEYAATPLEAVDIVSGLWRKDTGSQAELRKIAFTPAGLVVPSRDWLIGRADDTVVPPAPGDLRVPAQSRGHRTGGQPAGAAGGAAAEPPRAAGTRVGGGDVAAVGAVGELFRSLDHAYGGGHARQALVRYLEHEAEPMLRGTYSEVLGRRLFAAVADLTRLAGWTSYDIGAHGLAQRYFVQALRLAQAAGDRAYGGYVLVTMSRQAVHLGHGREAVQLARVAQQGVGTGAPLTVQALLHAAEARGHGLLGESRACTAALARAERALGAARAGDEVPPWARFFDEAQLADEFGHCHRDLQQWRPAVQHAERSLQLRGPGYARSRVFCRTVLASARLGLGEVDAACAHAYEAVRAAGDLRSARATEYVRDFGRRLDPYRDTAPARAFRDRLTAPRT
;
A
#
# COMPACT_ATOMS: atom_id res chain seq x y z
N MET A 1 -12.42 -60.15 15.21
CA MET A 1 -12.47 -60.84 16.53
C MET A 1 -12.34 -59.79 17.63
N THR A 2 -12.54 -60.19 18.89
CA THR A 2 -12.94 -59.31 20.01
C THR A 2 -11.75 -58.81 20.85
N GLU A 3 -12.07 -58.00 21.88
CA GLU A 3 -11.23 -57.60 23.03
C GLU A 3 -10.30 -56.37 22.86
N ARG A 4 -10.01 -55.56 23.91
CA ARG A 4 -10.77 -55.17 25.13
C ARG A 4 -10.13 -53.87 25.70
N ALA A 5 -10.86 -53.08 26.49
CA ALA A 5 -10.30 -51.99 27.32
C ALA A 5 -10.18 -52.43 28.80
N PRO A 6 -9.34 -51.76 29.63
CA PRO A 6 -9.80 -50.59 30.42
C PRO A 6 -8.73 -49.44 30.47
N GLN A 7 -8.99 -48.17 30.81
CA GLN A 7 -9.50 -47.56 32.08
C GLN A 7 -8.65 -47.98 33.32
N ARG A 8 -8.16 -47.13 34.24
CA ARG A 8 -8.24 -45.68 34.57
C ARG A 8 -6.79 -45.16 34.88
N THR A 9 -6.40 -44.13 35.67
CA THR A 9 -7.03 -43.27 36.70
C THR A 9 -6.25 -41.93 36.84
N SER A 10 -6.85 -40.92 37.49
CA SER A 10 -6.27 -39.59 37.78
C SER A 10 -5.76 -39.42 39.23
N HIS A 11 -4.72 -38.61 39.46
CA HIS A 11 -4.46 -38.04 40.79
C HIS A 11 -3.82 -36.62 40.78
N ARG A 12 -4.33 -35.78 41.69
CA ARG A 12 -3.76 -34.57 42.33
C ARG A 12 -3.89 -34.82 43.87
N PRO A 13 -3.45 -33.98 44.84
CA PRO A 13 -3.23 -32.52 44.84
C PRO A 13 -1.72 -32.17 44.68
N THR A 14 -0.98 -31.25 45.35
CA THR A 14 -1.17 -30.36 46.53
C THR A 14 -0.27 -29.10 46.44
N ALA A 15 -0.03 -28.40 47.56
CA ALA A 15 0.74 -27.16 47.69
C ALA A 15 2.11 -27.38 48.39
N GLY A 16 2.97 -26.36 48.40
CA GLY A 16 4.23 -26.32 49.18
C GLY A 16 4.18 -25.32 50.35
N PRO A 17 5.35 -24.89 50.89
CA PRO A 17 5.44 -23.64 51.64
C PRO A 17 6.57 -22.68 51.17
N ASP A 18 6.50 -21.45 51.69
CA ASP A 18 7.37 -20.28 51.46
C ASP A 18 8.66 -20.33 52.32
N THR A 19 9.75 -19.70 51.86
CA THR A 19 10.86 -19.20 52.72
C THR A 19 11.63 -18.07 52.03
N ARG A 20 12.19 -17.14 52.82
CA ARG A 20 12.74 -15.85 52.36
C ARG A 20 14.20 -15.67 52.77
N GLY A 21 14.90 -14.79 52.05
CA GLY A 21 15.79 -13.79 52.67
C GLY A 21 17.30 -14.02 52.57
N ARG A 22 17.95 -13.17 51.75
CA ARG A 22 19.16 -12.36 52.00
C ARG A 22 19.42 -11.57 50.71
N ASP A 23 19.51 -10.25 50.73
CA ASP A 23 20.50 -9.40 51.40
C ASP A 23 21.91 -9.63 50.83
N ASP A 24 22.29 -8.79 49.87
CA ASP A 24 23.66 -8.25 49.80
C ASP A 24 23.58 -6.80 49.31
N GLN A 25 24.34 -5.91 49.94
CA GLN A 25 24.17 -4.46 49.82
C GLN A 25 25.48 -3.75 50.15
N ARG A 26 26.12 -3.14 49.14
CA ARG A 26 27.32 -2.30 49.29
C ARG A 26 27.23 -1.06 48.37
N PRO A 27 27.95 0.03 48.72
CA PRO A 27 27.40 1.37 48.56
C PRO A 27 28.05 2.20 47.44
N ASP A 28 27.48 3.39 47.25
CA ASP A 28 28.13 4.54 46.63
C ASP A 28 29.35 5.01 47.45
N ASP A 29 30.24 5.81 46.82
CA ASP A 29 30.68 7.13 47.34
C ASP A 29 31.75 7.79 46.42
N ASP A 30 31.39 9.00 45.96
CA ASP A 30 32.18 10.22 45.74
C ASP A 30 33.42 10.41 44.83
N GLU A 31 33.51 11.71 44.50
CA GLU A 31 34.33 12.50 43.59
C GLU A 31 35.88 12.36 43.61
N ALA A 32 36.49 12.65 42.46
CA ALA A 32 37.74 13.44 42.39
C ALA A 32 37.83 14.27 41.10
N GLY A 33 38.42 15.47 41.20
CA GLY A 33 38.45 16.50 40.15
C GLY A 33 39.62 16.45 39.15
N PRO A 34 39.80 17.51 38.33
CA PRO A 34 40.56 17.45 37.07
C PRO A 34 42.02 17.88 37.18
N LEU A 35 42.83 17.49 36.17
CA LEU A 35 44.15 18.05 35.89
C LEU A 35 44.22 18.64 34.49
N ALA A 36 44.70 19.88 34.39
CA ALA A 36 45.03 20.55 33.14
C ALA A 36 46.53 20.40 32.84
N GLY A 37 46.88 20.20 31.58
CA GLY A 37 48.27 20.17 31.11
C GLY A 37 48.46 21.11 29.91
N GLN A 38 49.18 22.21 30.10
CA GLN A 38 49.54 23.12 29.02
C GLN A 38 50.79 22.59 28.29
N VAL A 39 50.77 22.59 26.96
CA VAL A 39 51.99 22.57 26.14
C VAL A 39 51.86 23.65 25.07
N THR A 40 52.73 24.65 25.15
CA THR A 40 52.88 25.70 24.14
C THR A 40 53.93 25.29 23.11
N GLY A 41 53.63 25.49 21.83
CA GLY A 41 54.57 25.19 20.74
C GLY A 41 54.10 25.85 19.44
N GLN A 42 54.84 26.87 18.98
CA GLN A 42 54.48 27.62 17.78
C GLN A 42 55.01 26.91 16.52
N ALA A 43 54.15 26.81 15.51
CA ALA A 43 54.56 26.58 14.12
C ALA A 43 53.65 27.42 13.21
N ALA A 44 54.20 28.48 12.61
CA ALA A 44 53.47 29.35 11.68
C ALA A 44 53.90 29.07 10.24
N GLY A 45 52.94 28.88 9.34
CA GLY A 45 53.24 28.69 7.91
C GLY A 45 52.03 28.40 7.04
N GLN A 46 51.77 29.30 6.08
CA GLN A 46 51.06 29.04 4.81
C GLN A 46 49.61 28.52 4.90
N ALA A 47 48.69 29.38 5.38
CA ALA A 47 47.26 29.24 5.07
C ALA A 47 46.96 29.79 3.66
N ALA A 48 46.80 28.91 2.67
CA ALA A 48 46.31 29.30 1.34
C ALA A 48 44.77 29.49 1.38
N GLY A 49 44.31 30.72 1.13
CA GLY A 49 42.91 31.09 1.35
C GLY A 49 41.93 30.48 0.35
N ARG A 50 41.05 29.57 0.83
CA ARG A 50 39.73 29.37 0.21
C ARG A 50 38.75 30.33 0.86
N ALA A 51 38.31 31.34 0.12
CA ALA A 51 37.27 32.26 0.57
C ALA A 51 35.98 31.47 0.87
N ALA A 52 35.46 31.60 2.09
CA ALA A 52 34.14 31.08 2.41
C ALA A 52 33.09 31.89 1.64
N GLY A 53 32.31 31.22 0.79
CA GLY A 53 31.13 31.83 0.17
C GLY A 53 30.15 32.32 1.26
N PRO A 54 29.37 33.38 1.01
CA PRO A 54 28.43 33.90 2.00
C PRO A 54 27.46 32.80 2.46
N PRO A 55 27.10 32.75 3.75
CA PRO A 55 26.20 31.73 4.25
C PRO A 55 24.87 31.78 3.50
N GLY A 56 24.49 30.65 2.89
CA GLY A 56 23.22 30.53 2.17
C GLY A 56 22.05 30.95 3.07
N PRO A 57 21.02 31.62 2.52
CA PRO A 57 20.04 32.36 3.32
C PRO A 57 19.37 31.46 4.35
N THR A 58 19.59 31.78 5.63
CA THR A 58 18.95 31.11 6.76
C THR A 58 17.43 31.30 6.65
N ARG A 59 16.74 30.22 6.30
CA ARG A 59 15.30 30.21 6.02
C ARG A 59 14.53 30.63 7.28
N GLN A 60 14.22 31.93 7.39
CA GLN A 60 13.54 32.52 8.55
C GLN A 60 12.28 31.72 8.89
N ILE A 61 12.30 31.06 10.05
CA ILE A 61 11.19 30.24 10.51
C ILE A 61 10.11 31.20 11.05
N ARG A 62 9.17 31.59 10.17
CA ARG A 62 8.08 32.50 10.52
C ARG A 62 7.05 31.79 11.41
N PRO A 63 6.63 32.37 12.55
CA PRO A 63 5.59 31.78 13.39
C PRO A 63 4.28 31.59 12.63
N ASN A 64 3.66 30.42 12.81
CA ASN A 64 2.41 30.06 12.14
C ASN A 64 1.20 30.71 12.82
N ARG A 65 0.91 31.95 12.43
CA ARG A 65 -0.26 32.72 12.91
C ARG A 65 -1.61 32.11 12.52
N ARG A 66 -1.69 31.32 11.43
CA ARG A 66 -2.94 30.66 11.01
C ARG A 66 -3.34 29.54 11.97
N LEU A 67 -2.40 28.63 12.27
CA LEU A 67 -2.59 27.59 13.29
C LEU A 67 -2.87 28.20 14.67
N ALA A 68 -2.22 29.30 15.03
CA ALA A 68 -2.47 30.00 16.30
C ALA A 68 -3.93 30.47 16.43
N ALA A 69 -4.45 31.15 15.41
CA ALA A 69 -5.83 31.63 15.40
C ALA A 69 -6.85 30.47 15.48
N LEU A 70 -6.63 29.41 14.71
CA LEU A 70 -7.52 28.23 14.71
C LEU A 70 -7.48 27.47 16.05
N ILE A 71 -6.33 27.35 16.71
CA ILE A 71 -6.21 26.77 18.06
C ILE A 71 -7.12 27.53 19.05
N THR A 72 -7.13 28.86 18.99
CA THR A 72 -8.01 29.71 19.81
C THR A 72 -9.48 29.54 19.43
N GLU A 73 -9.83 29.59 18.14
CA GLU A 73 -11.21 29.39 17.64
C GLU A 73 -11.81 28.04 18.08
N ALA A 74 -11.01 26.97 18.01
CA ALA A 74 -11.41 25.62 18.41
C ALA A 74 -11.45 25.40 19.93
N GLY A 75 -10.88 26.31 20.73
CA GLY A 75 -10.70 26.14 22.18
C GLY A 75 -9.77 24.97 22.54
N PHE A 76 -8.75 24.68 21.72
CA PHE A 76 -7.80 23.59 22.00
C PHE A 76 -6.63 24.07 22.89
N SER A 77 -6.32 23.32 23.95
CA SER A 77 -5.00 23.39 24.57
C SER A 77 -3.97 22.63 23.72
N HIS A 78 -2.68 22.97 23.79
CA HIS A 78 -1.65 22.32 22.97
C HIS A 78 -1.60 20.79 23.20
N ALA A 79 -1.73 20.34 24.46
CA ALA A 79 -1.83 18.91 24.80
C ALA A 79 -3.21 18.29 24.46
N GLY A 80 -4.25 19.11 24.26
CA GLY A 80 -5.57 18.70 23.78
C GLY A 80 -5.65 18.55 22.26
N LEU A 81 -4.86 19.33 21.50
CA LEU A 81 -4.67 19.14 20.07
C LEU A 81 -3.78 17.93 19.79
N ALA A 82 -2.60 17.85 20.44
CA ALA A 82 -1.65 16.76 20.24
C ALA A 82 -2.30 15.37 20.41
N ARG A 83 -2.98 15.14 21.54
CA ARG A 83 -3.70 13.87 21.80
C ARG A 83 -4.81 13.56 20.79
N ARG A 84 -5.43 14.57 20.15
CA ARG A 84 -6.43 14.34 19.09
C ARG A 84 -5.78 13.99 17.76
N VAL A 85 -4.63 14.59 17.45
CA VAL A 85 -3.83 14.24 16.25
C VAL A 85 -3.27 12.83 16.38
N ASP A 86 -2.84 12.43 17.58
CA ASP A 86 -2.39 11.06 17.85
C ASP A 86 -3.54 10.05 17.84
N GLN A 87 -4.67 10.36 18.49
CA GLN A 87 -5.88 9.51 18.48
C GLN A 87 -6.40 9.28 17.05
N LEU A 88 -6.54 10.37 16.27
CA LEU A 88 -6.92 10.28 14.86
C LEU A 88 -5.83 9.56 14.04
N GLY A 89 -4.56 9.73 14.39
CA GLY A 89 -3.44 8.95 13.85
C GLY A 89 -3.65 7.44 14.03
N ILE A 90 -3.94 7.00 15.26
CA ILE A 90 -4.21 5.61 15.62
C ILE A 90 -5.43 5.06 14.87
N GLU A 91 -6.52 5.83 14.80
CA GLU A 91 -7.72 5.49 14.01
C GLU A 91 -7.38 5.34 12.52
N HIS A 92 -6.48 6.16 12.00
CA HIS A 92 -5.95 6.05 10.64
C HIS A 92 -4.83 5.02 10.47
N GLY A 93 -4.42 4.29 11.52
CA GLY A 93 -3.39 3.24 11.50
C GLY A 93 -1.94 3.73 11.54
N LEU A 94 -1.68 4.85 12.21
CA LEU A 94 -0.37 5.50 12.32
C LEU A 94 0.06 5.62 13.80
N ASP A 95 1.25 5.10 14.15
CA ASP A 95 1.87 5.35 15.46
C ASP A 95 2.43 6.78 15.52
N LEU A 96 1.60 7.71 15.98
CA LEU A 96 1.94 9.11 16.22
C LEU A 96 2.04 9.36 17.73
N ARG A 97 3.05 10.14 18.12
CA ARG A 97 3.37 10.45 19.52
C ARG A 97 3.74 11.92 19.66
N TYR A 98 2.78 12.78 19.39
CA TYR A 98 2.94 14.23 19.51
C TYR A 98 2.54 14.73 20.90
N ASP A 99 3.16 15.85 21.28
CA ASP A 99 3.00 16.43 22.61
C ASP A 99 2.78 17.95 22.54
N LYS A 100 2.66 18.59 23.71
CA LYS A 100 2.56 20.06 23.80
C LYS A 100 3.75 20.77 23.14
N THR A 101 4.94 20.19 23.18
CA THR A 101 6.17 20.72 22.58
C THR A 101 6.10 20.64 21.05
N SER A 102 5.55 19.57 20.51
CA SER A 102 5.33 19.36 19.07
C SER A 102 4.39 20.43 18.50
N VAL A 103 3.23 20.67 19.13
CA VAL A 103 2.34 21.78 18.76
C VAL A 103 3.03 23.15 18.90
N THR A 104 3.82 23.34 19.95
CA THR A 104 4.61 24.58 20.15
C THR A 104 5.67 24.78 19.05
N ARG A 105 6.26 23.70 18.52
CA ARG A 105 7.17 23.74 17.37
C ARG A 105 6.42 24.09 16.07
N TRP A 106 5.23 23.54 15.85
CA TRP A 106 4.39 23.90 14.69
C TRP A 106 3.97 25.38 14.71
N LEU A 107 3.62 25.91 15.88
CA LEU A 107 3.34 27.34 16.09
C LEU A 107 4.57 28.23 15.84
N ARG A 108 5.77 27.74 16.15
CA ARG A 108 7.04 28.41 15.80
C ARG A 108 7.40 28.30 14.31
N GLY A 109 6.61 27.59 13.49
CA GLY A 109 6.79 27.45 12.05
C GLY A 109 7.52 26.18 11.58
N GLN A 110 7.78 25.21 12.47
CA GLN A 110 8.26 23.90 12.04
C GLN A 110 7.12 23.12 11.36
N GLN A 111 7.29 22.76 10.09
CA GLN A 111 6.29 21.98 9.37
C GLN A 111 6.23 20.51 9.89
N PRO A 112 5.03 19.97 10.19
CA PRO A 112 4.84 18.55 10.40
C PRO A 112 5.14 17.79 9.10
N ARG A 113 5.66 16.56 9.19
CA ARG A 113 6.01 15.74 8.03
C ARG A 113 4.92 14.71 7.70
N GLY A 114 4.87 14.29 6.44
CA GLY A 114 4.00 13.20 6.00
C GLY A 114 2.51 13.56 6.06
N THR A 115 1.73 12.72 6.72
CA THR A 115 0.25 12.80 6.77
C THR A 115 -0.26 13.79 7.82
N THR A 116 0.57 14.13 8.80
CA THR A 116 0.21 14.95 9.96
C THR A 116 -0.45 16.29 9.63
N PRO A 117 -0.05 17.07 8.60
CA PRO A 117 -0.74 18.32 8.25
C PRO A 117 -2.22 18.13 7.89
N ALA A 118 -2.57 17.01 7.23
CA ALA A 118 -3.97 16.66 6.93
C ALA A 118 -4.72 16.16 8.17
N LEU A 119 -4.08 15.39 9.05
CA LEU A 119 -4.67 14.95 10.32
C LEU A 119 -4.98 16.13 11.25
N ILE A 120 -4.09 17.11 11.34
CA ILE A 120 -4.35 18.35 12.09
C ILE A 120 -5.56 19.07 11.46
N ALA A 121 -5.59 19.26 10.14
CA ALA A 121 -6.71 19.91 9.45
C ALA A 121 -8.05 19.18 9.62
N GLU A 122 -8.04 17.85 9.67
CA GLU A 122 -9.20 17.01 9.95
C GLU A 122 -9.69 17.19 11.41
N VAL A 123 -8.80 17.18 12.40
CA VAL A 123 -9.14 17.48 13.81
C VAL A 123 -9.79 18.86 13.97
N PHE A 124 -9.35 19.87 13.21
CA PHE A 124 -10.02 21.18 13.18
C PHE A 124 -11.35 21.15 12.42
N THR A 125 -11.44 20.43 11.30
CA THR A 125 -12.68 20.28 10.52
C THR A 125 -13.79 19.67 11.37
N GLN A 126 -13.51 18.57 12.06
CA GLN A 126 -14.45 17.90 12.97
C GLN A 126 -14.86 18.78 14.15
N ARG A 127 -13.93 19.60 14.67
CA ARG A 127 -14.17 20.45 15.84
C ARG A 127 -14.96 21.74 15.52
N LEU A 128 -14.78 22.30 14.32
CA LEU A 128 -15.34 23.58 13.90
C LEU A 128 -16.54 23.43 12.95
N GLY A 129 -16.87 22.22 12.49
CA GLY A 129 -18.00 21.94 11.60
C GLY A 129 -17.84 22.51 10.18
N ARG A 130 -16.64 22.99 9.82
CA ARG A 130 -16.33 23.59 8.52
C ARG A 130 -15.07 22.95 7.93
N ARG A 131 -15.09 22.61 6.64
CA ARG A 131 -13.97 21.95 5.95
C ARG A 131 -12.73 22.85 5.94
N LEU A 132 -11.62 22.34 6.45
CA LEU A 132 -10.32 23.01 6.48
C LEU A 132 -9.25 22.13 5.85
N SER A 133 -8.29 22.74 5.17
CA SER A 133 -7.12 22.09 4.58
C SER A 133 -5.85 22.43 5.35
N ALA A 134 -4.77 21.67 5.14
CA ALA A 134 -3.45 21.98 5.70
C ALA A 134 -3.00 23.43 5.38
N GLN A 135 -3.34 23.95 4.19
CA GLN A 135 -3.01 25.31 3.77
C GLN A 135 -3.76 26.39 4.58
N ASP A 136 -5.01 26.14 4.97
CA ASP A 136 -5.80 27.04 5.82
C ASP A 136 -5.18 27.16 7.21
N LEU A 137 -4.56 26.08 7.70
CA LEU A 137 -3.78 26.04 8.93
C LEU A 137 -2.37 26.63 8.78
N GLY A 138 -1.95 27.06 7.57
CA GLY A 138 -0.59 27.53 7.30
C GLY A 138 0.48 26.42 7.29
N LEU A 139 0.05 25.17 7.11
CA LEU A 139 0.92 24.00 7.02
C LEU A 139 1.21 23.61 5.57
N ASP A 140 2.26 22.82 5.36
CA ASP A 140 2.64 22.32 4.04
C ASP A 140 1.49 21.53 3.39
N ALA A 141 1.26 21.76 2.09
CA ALA A 141 0.13 21.22 1.37
C ALA A 141 0.25 19.70 1.15
N CYS A 142 -0.79 18.97 1.52
CA CYS A 142 -0.94 17.54 1.23
C CYS A 142 -2.41 17.21 0.95
N ALA A 143 -2.67 16.11 0.24
CA ALA A 143 -4.03 15.65 -0.02
C ALA A 143 -4.75 15.28 1.30
N PRO A 144 -6.07 15.54 1.43
CA PRO A 144 -6.85 15.04 2.55
C PRO A 144 -6.74 13.52 2.68
N VAL A 145 -6.72 13.00 3.92
CA VAL A 145 -6.32 11.62 4.19
C VAL A 145 -7.19 10.60 3.46
N TYR A 146 -8.49 10.89 3.30
CA TYR A 146 -9.47 10.08 2.57
C TYR A 146 -9.70 10.44 1.09
N ALA A 147 -9.17 11.56 0.58
CA ALA A 147 -9.48 11.98 -0.79
C ALA A 147 -8.88 11.02 -1.84
N GLY A 148 -9.71 10.42 -2.69
CA GLY A 148 -9.41 9.31 -3.60
C GLY A 148 -9.66 7.90 -3.02
N LEU A 149 -10.10 7.80 -1.76
CA LEU A 149 -10.49 6.55 -1.08
C LEU A 149 -12.02 6.43 -0.93
N GLU A 150 -12.79 7.37 -1.47
CA GLU A 150 -14.24 7.28 -1.58
C GLU A 150 -14.62 6.09 -2.49
N TYR A 151 -15.56 5.26 -2.03
CA TYR A 151 -16.12 4.17 -2.82
C TYR A 151 -17.44 4.67 -3.43
N ALA A 152 -17.41 4.99 -4.74
CA ALA A 152 -18.52 5.66 -5.42
C ALA A 152 -19.85 4.89 -5.32
N ALA A 153 -20.97 5.61 -5.24
CA ALA A 153 -22.28 5.00 -5.36
C ALA A 153 -22.54 4.50 -6.79
N THR A 154 -22.14 5.26 -7.81
CA THR A 154 -22.44 4.95 -9.23
C THR A 154 -21.19 4.71 -10.11
N PRO A 155 -21.33 4.05 -11.28
CA PRO A 155 -20.21 3.90 -12.23
C PRO A 155 -19.70 5.24 -12.77
N LEU A 156 -20.59 6.21 -13.02
CA LEU A 156 -20.21 7.53 -13.53
C LEU A 156 -19.40 8.34 -12.51
N GLU A 157 -19.81 8.31 -11.24
CA GLU A 157 -19.06 8.89 -10.14
C GLU A 157 -17.69 8.21 -9.95
N ALA A 158 -17.60 6.88 -10.14
CA ALA A 158 -16.32 6.17 -10.13
C ALA A 158 -15.40 6.65 -11.26
N VAL A 159 -15.94 6.90 -12.46
CA VAL A 159 -15.20 7.51 -13.59
C VAL A 159 -14.72 8.91 -13.21
N ASP A 160 -15.57 9.77 -12.65
CA ASP A 160 -15.17 11.13 -12.24
C ASP A 160 -14.07 11.14 -11.16
N ILE A 161 -14.15 10.25 -10.17
CA ILE A 161 -13.14 10.13 -9.10
C ILE A 161 -11.81 9.60 -9.68
N VAL A 162 -11.83 8.52 -10.46
CA VAL A 162 -10.59 7.91 -10.99
C VAL A 162 -9.91 8.79 -12.03
N SER A 163 -10.68 9.45 -12.91
CA SER A 163 -10.17 10.46 -13.83
C SER A 163 -9.63 11.70 -13.09
N GLY A 164 -10.31 12.10 -12.01
CA GLY A 164 -9.83 13.11 -11.08
C GLY A 164 -8.56 12.71 -10.32
N LEU A 165 -8.19 11.44 -10.29
CA LEU A 165 -6.94 10.91 -9.74
C LEU A 165 -5.84 10.86 -10.80
N TRP A 166 -6.14 10.41 -12.03
CA TRP A 166 -5.18 10.39 -13.15
C TRP A 166 -4.62 11.78 -13.45
N ARG A 167 -5.48 12.79 -13.63
CA ARG A 167 -5.09 14.21 -13.81
C ARG A 167 -4.21 14.78 -12.69
N LYS A 168 -4.26 14.20 -11.49
CA LYS A 168 -3.52 14.66 -10.30
C LYS A 168 -2.25 13.84 -10.04
N ASP A 169 -1.94 12.84 -10.87
CA ASP A 169 -0.71 12.05 -10.81
C ASP A 169 0.49 12.76 -11.49
N THR A 170 0.48 14.09 -11.41
CA THR A 170 1.42 15.01 -12.04
C THR A 170 2.50 15.43 -11.05
N GLY A 171 3.25 14.45 -10.53
CA GLY A 171 4.25 14.66 -9.48
C GLY A 171 5.54 13.85 -9.67
N SER A 172 6.61 14.29 -9.00
CA SER A 172 7.84 13.50 -8.88
C SER A 172 7.62 12.31 -7.93
N GLN A 173 8.41 11.24 -8.06
CA GLN A 173 8.29 10.09 -7.14
C GLN A 173 8.44 10.48 -5.66
N ALA A 174 9.20 11.55 -5.35
CA ALA A 174 9.36 12.06 -4.00
C ALA A 174 8.10 12.76 -3.45
N GLU A 175 7.30 13.39 -4.32
CA GLU A 175 6.01 13.98 -3.94
C GLU A 175 4.92 12.92 -3.80
N LEU A 176 4.83 11.98 -4.75
CA LEU A 176 3.83 10.90 -4.71
C LEU A 176 4.01 9.97 -3.48
N ARG A 177 5.24 9.83 -2.97
CA ARG A 177 5.57 9.15 -1.70
C ARG A 177 5.04 9.85 -0.44
N LYS A 178 4.65 11.12 -0.50
CA LYS A 178 4.07 11.84 0.66
C LYS A 178 2.58 11.54 0.86
N ILE A 179 1.92 10.92 -0.13
CA ILE A 179 0.49 10.64 -0.09
C ILE A 179 0.20 9.55 0.97
N ALA A 180 -0.71 9.87 1.88
CA ALA A 180 -1.06 9.04 3.05
C ALA A 180 -1.58 7.66 2.66
N PHE A 181 -0.90 6.61 3.10
CA PHE A 181 -1.52 5.30 3.30
C PHE A 181 -2.25 5.29 4.65
N THR A 182 -3.37 4.60 4.74
CA THR A 182 -4.17 4.51 5.98
C THR A 182 -4.92 3.17 6.05
N PRO A 183 -4.58 2.26 6.98
CA PRO A 183 -5.30 1.01 7.22
C PRO A 183 -6.83 1.11 7.26
N ALA A 184 -7.40 2.12 7.91
CA ALA A 184 -8.85 2.33 7.95
C ALA A 184 -9.48 2.52 6.54
N GLY A 185 -8.74 3.13 5.61
CA GLY A 185 -9.13 3.29 4.21
C GLY A 185 -9.18 1.99 3.40
N LEU A 186 -8.88 0.83 4.01
CA LEU A 186 -9.09 -0.50 3.43
C LEU A 186 -10.46 -1.08 3.81
N VAL A 187 -11.03 -0.65 4.94
CA VAL A 187 -12.19 -1.31 5.57
C VAL A 187 -13.50 -0.99 4.85
N VAL A 188 -13.77 0.30 4.60
CA VAL A 188 -15.03 0.74 3.97
C VAL A 188 -15.14 0.23 2.53
N PRO A 189 -14.16 0.42 1.62
CA PRO A 189 -14.25 -0.10 0.24
C PRO A 189 -14.38 -1.61 0.14
N SER A 190 -13.69 -2.38 1.00
CA SER A 190 -13.78 -3.85 0.97
C SER A 190 -15.11 -4.37 1.49
N ARG A 191 -15.67 -3.76 2.55
CA ARG A 191 -17.05 -4.01 3.02
C ARG A 191 -18.07 -3.68 1.93
N ASP A 192 -17.96 -2.50 1.32
CA ASP A 192 -18.98 -1.98 0.40
C ASP A 192 -18.99 -2.72 -0.94
N TRP A 193 -17.82 -3.18 -1.40
CA TRP A 193 -17.73 -4.17 -2.48
C TRP A 193 -18.37 -5.53 -2.13
N LEU A 194 -18.17 -6.02 -0.90
CA LEU A 194 -18.69 -7.32 -0.47
C LEU A 194 -20.23 -7.34 -0.41
N ILE A 195 -20.83 -6.32 0.19
CA ILE A 195 -22.30 -6.21 0.35
C ILE A 195 -22.98 -5.62 -0.89
N GLY A 196 -22.27 -4.79 -1.65
CA GLY A 196 -22.74 -4.22 -2.90
C GLY A 196 -22.99 -5.30 -3.96
N ARG A 197 -23.85 -5.00 -4.93
CA ARG A 197 -24.10 -5.84 -6.11
C ARG A 197 -23.32 -5.28 -7.31
N ALA A 198 -23.26 -6.04 -8.40
CA ALA A 198 -22.90 -5.45 -9.68
C ALA A 198 -23.92 -4.36 -10.03
N ASP A 199 -23.48 -3.26 -10.61
CA ASP A 199 -24.37 -2.18 -11.05
C ASP A 199 -25.35 -2.68 -12.13
N ASP A 200 -26.60 -2.20 -12.13
CA ASP A 200 -27.62 -2.65 -13.09
C ASP A 200 -27.29 -2.27 -14.54
N THR A 201 -26.65 -1.12 -14.74
CA THR A 201 -26.07 -0.68 -16.03
C THR A 201 -24.79 0.11 -15.83
N VAL A 202 -23.91 0.08 -16.83
CA VAL A 202 -22.69 0.91 -16.92
C VAL A 202 -22.71 1.90 -18.10
N VAL A 203 -23.81 1.94 -18.86
CA VAL A 203 -23.99 2.89 -19.97
C VAL A 203 -24.30 4.27 -19.38
N PRO A 204 -23.60 5.35 -19.81
CA PRO A 204 -23.93 6.70 -19.36
C PRO A 204 -25.37 7.07 -19.77
N PRO A 205 -26.17 7.68 -18.88
CA PRO A 205 -27.53 8.10 -19.24
C PRO A 205 -27.49 9.11 -20.39
N ALA A 206 -28.48 9.07 -21.27
CA ALA A 206 -28.56 10.03 -22.37
C ALA A 206 -28.66 11.46 -21.81
N PRO A 207 -28.08 12.48 -22.47
CA PRO A 207 -28.19 13.87 -22.05
C PRO A 207 -29.63 14.39 -22.23
N GLY A 208 -30.47 14.05 -21.25
CA GLY A 208 -31.93 14.24 -21.22
C GLY A 208 -32.60 13.45 -20.09
N ASP A 209 -32.07 12.27 -19.73
CA ASP A 209 -32.66 11.37 -18.72
C ASP A 209 -32.32 11.76 -17.26
N LEU A 210 -31.53 12.82 -17.05
CA LEU A 210 -31.13 13.31 -15.72
C LEU A 210 -32.28 14.04 -14.99
N ARG A 211 -33.37 13.32 -14.69
CA ARG A 211 -34.36 13.75 -13.71
C ARG A 211 -33.76 13.73 -12.31
N VAL A 212 -33.29 14.90 -11.87
CA VAL A 212 -32.90 15.15 -10.48
C VAL A 212 -34.05 14.74 -9.55
N PRO A 213 -33.83 13.86 -8.55
CA PRO A 213 -34.86 13.51 -7.58
C PRO A 213 -35.35 14.76 -6.83
N ALA A 214 -36.66 15.01 -6.87
CA ALA A 214 -37.24 16.21 -6.28
C ALA A 214 -37.07 16.20 -4.75
N GLN A 215 -36.16 17.02 -4.23
CA GLN A 215 -36.02 17.25 -2.80
C GLN A 215 -37.31 17.85 -2.26
N SER A 216 -37.83 17.28 -1.17
CA SER A 216 -39.12 17.62 -0.57
C SER A 216 -39.10 19.01 0.09
N ARG A 217 -39.41 20.05 -0.69
CA ARG A 217 -39.83 21.37 -0.21
C ARG A 217 -41.31 21.57 -0.51
N GLY A 218 -42.07 21.92 0.52
CA GLY A 218 -43.53 21.80 0.51
C GLY A 218 -44.28 22.95 -0.16
N HIS A 219 -45.52 22.63 -0.56
CA HIS A 219 -46.71 23.49 -0.57
C HIS A 219 -46.50 24.99 -0.89
N ARG A 220 -46.67 25.34 -2.18
CA ARG A 220 -47.42 26.54 -2.61
C ARG A 220 -48.30 26.17 -3.80
N THR A 221 -49.44 26.84 -3.91
CA THR A 221 -50.56 26.49 -4.82
C THR A 221 -50.76 27.52 -5.94
N GLY A 222 -51.28 27.06 -7.07
CA GLY A 222 -51.94 27.89 -8.09
C GLY A 222 -51.05 28.39 -9.24
N GLY A 223 -51.53 28.22 -10.49
CA GLY A 223 -51.03 28.93 -11.67
C GLY A 223 -50.68 28.07 -12.90
N GLN A 224 -51.63 27.93 -13.83
CA GLN A 224 -51.43 27.49 -15.22
C GLN A 224 -52.58 28.04 -16.09
N PRO A 225 -52.42 28.19 -17.42
CA PRO A 225 -51.21 28.62 -18.13
C PRO A 225 -51.53 29.69 -19.22
N ALA A 226 -50.49 30.31 -19.78
CA ALA A 226 -50.57 31.04 -21.05
C ALA A 226 -49.27 30.82 -21.84
N GLY A 227 -49.37 30.62 -23.15
CA GLY A 227 -48.24 30.21 -24.00
C GLY A 227 -47.78 31.27 -25.00
N ALA A 228 -46.56 31.08 -25.49
CA ALA A 228 -46.04 31.72 -26.70
C ALA A 228 -45.11 30.72 -27.42
N ALA A 229 -45.03 30.81 -28.74
CA ALA A 229 -44.23 29.91 -29.58
C ALA A 229 -43.22 30.70 -30.43
N GLY A 230 -42.20 30.00 -30.94
CA GLY A 230 -41.24 30.53 -31.91
C GLY A 230 -39.90 30.96 -31.29
N GLY A 231 -38.79 30.43 -31.81
CA GLY A 231 -37.45 30.75 -31.31
C GLY A 231 -36.45 29.59 -31.41
N ALA A 232 -36.46 28.82 -32.50
CA ALA A 232 -35.49 27.74 -32.73
C ALA A 232 -34.11 28.31 -33.10
N ALA A 233 -33.41 28.88 -32.12
CA ALA A 233 -31.99 29.18 -32.24
C ALA A 233 -31.22 27.85 -32.43
N ALA A 234 -30.46 27.74 -33.51
CA ALA A 234 -29.72 26.52 -33.81
C ALA A 234 -28.64 26.29 -32.75
N GLU A 235 -28.76 25.18 -32.00
CA GLU A 235 -27.66 24.70 -31.15
C GLU A 235 -26.41 24.44 -32.02
N PRO A 236 -25.20 24.74 -31.52
CA PRO A 236 -23.98 24.28 -32.18
C PRO A 236 -23.98 22.75 -32.28
N PRO A 237 -23.35 22.15 -33.30
CA PRO A 237 -23.36 20.71 -33.51
C PRO A 237 -22.83 19.99 -32.27
N ARG A 238 -23.70 19.20 -31.63
CA ARG A 238 -23.39 18.44 -30.40
C ARG A 238 -22.15 17.58 -30.63
N ALA A 239 -21.17 17.68 -29.74
CA ALA A 239 -20.02 16.79 -29.73
C ALA A 239 -20.49 15.36 -29.48
N ALA A 240 -20.55 14.54 -30.53
CA ALA A 240 -20.92 13.14 -30.44
C ALA A 240 -19.82 12.39 -29.65
N GLY A 241 -20.15 11.95 -28.43
CA GLY A 241 -19.21 11.26 -27.55
C GLY A 241 -18.65 10.00 -28.21
N THR A 242 -17.33 9.80 -28.07
CA THR A 242 -16.54 8.74 -28.72
C THR A 242 -17.28 7.42 -28.76
N ARG A 243 -17.60 6.93 -29.97
CA ARG A 243 -18.21 5.61 -30.13
C ARG A 243 -17.15 4.54 -29.90
N VAL A 244 -17.31 3.77 -28.83
CA VAL A 244 -16.40 2.67 -28.50
C VAL A 244 -16.87 1.39 -29.17
N GLY A 245 -15.95 0.65 -29.79
CA GLY A 245 -16.14 -0.64 -30.41
C GLY A 245 -15.36 -1.77 -29.73
N GLY A 246 -15.52 -2.99 -30.24
CA GLY A 246 -14.82 -4.17 -29.72
C GLY A 246 -13.30 -4.12 -29.92
N GLY A 247 -12.82 -3.39 -30.93
CA GLY A 247 -11.40 -3.18 -31.20
C GLY A 247 -10.72 -2.31 -30.15
N ASP A 248 -11.38 -1.24 -29.69
CA ASP A 248 -10.83 -0.32 -28.70
C ASP A 248 -10.60 -1.02 -27.36
N VAL A 249 -11.60 -1.80 -26.90
CA VAL A 249 -11.49 -2.61 -25.67
C VAL A 249 -10.41 -3.69 -25.79
N ALA A 250 -10.20 -4.25 -27.00
CA ALA A 250 -9.09 -5.17 -27.25
C ALA A 250 -7.73 -4.47 -27.20
N ALA A 251 -7.62 -3.23 -27.71
CA ALA A 251 -6.41 -2.41 -27.64
C ALA A 251 -6.06 -2.05 -26.18
N VAL A 252 -7.04 -1.64 -25.36
CA VAL A 252 -6.85 -1.40 -23.91
C VAL A 252 -6.29 -2.65 -23.22
N GLY A 253 -6.79 -3.84 -23.56
CA GLY A 253 -6.27 -5.12 -23.06
C GLY A 253 -4.82 -5.41 -23.49
N ALA A 254 -4.51 -5.22 -24.77
CA ALA A 254 -3.15 -5.43 -25.30
C ALA A 254 -2.11 -4.47 -24.68
N VAL A 255 -2.51 -3.21 -24.47
CA VAL A 255 -1.71 -2.20 -23.75
C VAL A 255 -1.46 -2.61 -22.30
N GLY A 256 -2.43 -3.27 -21.65
CA GLY A 256 -2.27 -3.86 -20.32
C GLY A 256 -1.17 -4.92 -20.25
N GLU A 257 -1.15 -5.86 -21.20
CA GLU A 257 -0.10 -6.90 -21.27
C GLU A 257 1.28 -6.32 -21.59
N LEU A 258 1.37 -5.26 -22.40
CA LEU A 258 2.61 -4.53 -22.63
C LEU A 258 3.14 -3.89 -21.33
N PHE A 259 2.31 -3.14 -20.61
CA PHE A 259 2.72 -2.50 -19.35
C PHE A 259 3.03 -3.52 -18.24
N ARG A 260 2.30 -4.63 -18.18
CA ARG A 260 2.56 -5.77 -17.28
C ARG A 260 3.92 -6.42 -17.56
N SER A 261 4.25 -6.63 -18.84
CA SER A 261 5.55 -7.17 -19.26
C SER A 261 6.72 -6.26 -18.86
N LEU A 262 6.58 -4.94 -19.08
CA LEU A 262 7.58 -3.95 -18.66
C LEU A 262 7.74 -3.87 -17.13
N ASP A 263 6.65 -3.97 -16.38
CA ASP A 263 6.66 -4.00 -14.91
C ASP A 263 7.34 -5.26 -14.34
N HIS A 264 7.17 -6.43 -14.98
CA HIS A 264 7.87 -7.66 -14.58
C HIS A 264 9.38 -7.60 -14.83
N ALA A 265 9.79 -7.09 -16.01
CA ALA A 265 11.19 -7.04 -16.43
C ALA A 265 12.00 -5.91 -15.77
N TYR A 266 11.45 -4.70 -15.68
CA TYR A 266 12.19 -3.49 -15.28
C TYR A 266 11.70 -2.84 -13.98
N GLY A 267 10.64 -3.36 -13.36
CA GLY A 267 10.00 -2.77 -12.19
C GLY A 267 9.04 -1.62 -12.55
N GLY A 268 8.11 -1.34 -11.64
CA GLY A 268 6.95 -0.49 -11.92
C GLY A 268 7.30 0.98 -12.16
N GLY A 269 8.43 1.46 -11.62
CA GLY A 269 8.93 2.80 -11.88
C GLY A 269 9.44 3.04 -13.30
N HIS A 270 9.45 2.03 -14.18
CA HIS A 270 9.82 2.21 -15.59
C HIS A 270 8.68 2.85 -16.40
N ALA A 271 7.51 2.20 -16.47
CA ALA A 271 6.46 2.56 -17.43
C ALA A 271 5.25 3.31 -16.83
N ARG A 272 5.19 3.46 -15.49
CA ARG A 272 4.06 4.05 -14.75
C ARG A 272 3.47 5.33 -15.33
N GLN A 273 4.29 6.31 -15.69
CA GLN A 273 3.78 7.61 -16.18
C GLN A 273 3.14 7.50 -17.57
N ALA A 274 3.59 6.56 -18.42
CA ALA A 274 2.94 6.29 -19.70
C ALA A 274 1.60 5.57 -19.49
N LEU A 275 1.52 4.62 -18.55
CA LEU A 275 0.27 3.94 -18.17
C LEU A 275 -0.79 4.92 -17.65
N VAL A 276 -0.42 5.85 -16.75
CA VAL A 276 -1.39 6.83 -16.22
C VAL A 276 -1.81 7.84 -17.30
N ARG A 277 -0.91 8.26 -18.20
CA ARG A 277 -1.28 9.10 -19.35
C ARG A 277 -2.23 8.38 -20.32
N TYR A 278 -2.02 7.10 -20.57
CA TYR A 278 -2.93 6.29 -21.40
C TYR A 278 -4.33 6.18 -20.76
N LEU A 279 -4.39 5.99 -19.45
CA LEU A 279 -5.66 6.02 -18.71
C LEU A 279 -6.37 7.38 -18.81
N GLU A 280 -5.61 8.47 -18.66
CA GLU A 280 -6.12 9.86 -18.75
C GLU A 280 -6.60 10.24 -20.16
N HIS A 281 -5.86 9.87 -21.21
CA HIS A 281 -6.08 10.38 -22.57
C HIS A 281 -6.88 9.43 -23.46
N GLU A 282 -6.82 8.11 -23.22
CA GLU A 282 -7.54 7.10 -24.02
C GLU A 282 -8.72 6.51 -23.23
N ALA A 283 -8.48 6.07 -21.99
CA ALA A 283 -9.50 5.35 -21.23
C ALA A 283 -10.63 6.25 -20.69
N GLU A 284 -10.36 7.47 -20.21
CA GLU A 284 -11.43 8.40 -19.79
C GLU A 284 -12.39 8.77 -20.94
N PRO A 285 -11.93 9.17 -22.14
CA PRO A 285 -12.83 9.42 -23.26
C PRO A 285 -13.64 8.20 -23.70
N MET A 286 -13.08 6.99 -23.59
CA MET A 286 -13.85 5.76 -23.84
C MET A 286 -14.92 5.51 -22.77
N LEU A 287 -14.60 5.69 -21.49
CA LEU A 287 -15.54 5.52 -20.37
C LEU A 287 -16.69 6.56 -20.38
N ARG A 288 -16.42 7.78 -20.87
CA ARG A 288 -17.44 8.81 -21.13
C ARG A 288 -18.10 8.69 -22.51
N GLY A 289 -17.72 7.69 -23.30
CA GLY A 289 -18.15 7.48 -24.68
C GLY A 289 -19.53 6.85 -24.82
N THR A 290 -19.84 6.42 -26.04
CA THR A 290 -21.07 5.69 -26.37
C THR A 290 -20.78 4.23 -26.68
N TYR A 291 -21.43 3.31 -25.96
CA TYR A 291 -21.25 1.86 -26.06
C TYR A 291 -22.51 1.10 -25.62
N SER A 292 -22.62 -0.18 -26.00
CA SER A 292 -23.64 -1.08 -25.46
C SER A 292 -23.23 -1.61 -24.08
N GLU A 293 -24.21 -2.02 -23.28
CA GLU A 293 -24.01 -2.56 -21.92
C GLU A 293 -22.94 -3.67 -21.85
N VAL A 294 -22.98 -4.64 -22.78
CA VAL A 294 -22.02 -5.75 -22.87
C VAL A 294 -20.61 -5.26 -23.18
N LEU A 295 -20.46 -4.24 -24.04
CA LEU A 295 -19.16 -3.67 -24.35
C LEU A 295 -18.66 -2.78 -23.21
N GLY A 296 -19.55 -2.03 -22.56
CA GLY A 296 -19.28 -1.21 -21.39
C GLY A 296 -18.69 -2.02 -20.25
N ARG A 297 -19.28 -3.17 -19.87
CA ARG A 297 -18.71 -4.01 -18.81
C ARG A 297 -17.33 -4.55 -19.15
N ARG A 298 -17.07 -4.88 -20.42
CA ARG A 298 -15.73 -5.29 -20.89
C ARG A 298 -14.73 -4.14 -20.85
N LEU A 299 -15.14 -2.91 -21.18
CA LEU A 299 -14.33 -1.70 -21.02
C LEU A 299 -14.01 -1.44 -19.55
N PHE A 300 -15.01 -1.45 -18.66
CA PHE A 300 -14.82 -1.26 -17.22
C PHE A 300 -13.89 -2.34 -16.63
N ALA A 301 -13.96 -3.60 -17.08
CA ALA A 301 -13.02 -4.65 -16.67
C ALA A 301 -11.58 -4.37 -17.13
N ALA A 302 -11.39 -3.97 -18.38
CA ALA A 302 -10.06 -3.65 -18.92
C ALA A 302 -9.44 -2.42 -18.23
N VAL A 303 -10.24 -1.39 -17.98
CA VAL A 303 -9.80 -0.19 -17.26
C VAL A 303 -9.58 -0.47 -15.77
N ALA A 304 -10.36 -1.36 -15.15
CA ALA A 304 -10.07 -1.83 -13.79
C ALA A 304 -8.68 -2.49 -13.70
N ASP A 305 -8.26 -3.28 -14.70
CA ASP A 305 -6.92 -3.88 -14.71
C ASP A 305 -5.80 -2.87 -14.91
N LEU A 306 -5.95 -1.92 -15.84
CA LEU A 306 -5.00 -0.82 -16.00
C LEU A 306 -4.93 0.06 -14.74
N THR A 307 -6.06 0.32 -14.08
CA THR A 307 -6.12 1.09 -12.83
C THR A 307 -5.44 0.36 -11.68
N ARG A 308 -5.69 -0.95 -11.51
CA ARG A 308 -4.95 -1.79 -10.54
C ARG A 308 -3.47 -1.85 -10.89
N LEU A 309 -3.09 -1.86 -12.17
CA LEU A 309 -1.68 -1.83 -12.59
C LEU A 309 -1.02 -0.46 -12.29
N ALA A 310 -1.75 0.65 -12.42
CA ALA A 310 -1.31 1.97 -11.96
C ALA A 310 -1.11 1.99 -10.44
N GLY A 311 -1.99 1.32 -9.69
CA GLY A 311 -1.82 1.08 -8.26
C GLY A 311 -0.59 0.23 -7.93
N TRP A 312 -0.39 -0.88 -8.64
CA TRP A 312 0.73 -1.81 -8.42
C TRP A 312 2.09 -1.18 -8.76
N THR A 313 2.18 -0.42 -9.84
CA THR A 313 3.39 0.34 -10.19
C THR A 313 3.64 1.52 -9.24
N SER A 314 2.58 2.15 -8.70
CA SER A 314 2.68 3.12 -7.59
C SER A 314 3.21 2.49 -6.30
N TYR A 315 2.71 1.30 -5.96
CA TYR A 315 3.19 0.49 -4.84
C TYR A 315 4.66 0.12 -5.03
N ASP A 316 5.08 -0.27 -6.23
CA ASP A 316 6.46 -0.66 -6.50
C ASP A 316 7.48 0.49 -6.38
N ILE A 317 7.07 1.74 -6.63
CA ILE A 317 7.89 2.93 -6.34
C ILE A 317 7.76 3.44 -4.89
N GLY A 318 6.98 2.78 -4.03
CA GLY A 318 6.75 3.18 -2.64
C GLY A 318 5.74 4.32 -2.43
N ALA A 319 4.94 4.65 -3.44
CA ALA A 319 3.86 5.64 -3.33
C ALA A 319 2.58 4.99 -2.76
N HIS A 320 2.69 4.44 -1.54
CA HIS A 320 1.69 3.53 -0.96
C HIS A 320 0.28 4.15 -0.83
N GLY A 321 0.16 5.41 -0.42
CA GLY A 321 -1.15 6.06 -0.33
C GLY A 321 -1.83 6.30 -1.67
N LEU A 322 -1.05 6.49 -2.73
CA LEU A 322 -1.56 6.62 -4.10
C LEU A 322 -1.92 5.24 -4.69
N ALA A 323 -1.11 4.22 -4.39
CA ALA A 323 -1.45 2.84 -4.71
C ALA A 323 -2.79 2.40 -4.11
N GLN A 324 -3.01 2.71 -2.82
CA GLN A 324 -4.26 2.41 -2.12
C GLN A 324 -5.47 3.03 -2.83
N ARG A 325 -5.37 4.30 -3.24
CA ARG A 325 -6.41 5.01 -3.99
C ARG A 325 -6.72 4.33 -5.32
N TYR A 326 -5.68 3.99 -6.09
CA TYR A 326 -5.86 3.24 -7.33
C TYR A 326 -6.48 1.85 -7.12
N PHE A 327 -6.15 1.13 -6.04
CA PHE A 327 -6.80 -0.14 -5.75
C PHE A 327 -8.28 0.03 -5.36
N VAL A 328 -8.63 1.05 -4.56
CA VAL A 328 -10.03 1.36 -4.24
C VAL A 328 -10.85 1.68 -5.49
N GLN A 329 -10.33 2.51 -6.40
CA GLN A 329 -11.05 2.82 -7.64
C GLN A 329 -11.08 1.62 -8.60
N ALA A 330 -10.03 0.82 -8.71
CA ALA A 330 -10.04 -0.43 -9.49
C ALA A 330 -11.07 -1.44 -8.97
N LEU A 331 -11.25 -1.54 -7.65
CA LEU A 331 -12.27 -2.38 -7.01
C LEU A 331 -13.69 -1.92 -7.41
N ARG A 332 -13.92 -0.60 -7.43
CA ARG A 332 -15.22 -0.02 -7.83
C ARG A 332 -15.52 -0.20 -9.32
N LEU A 333 -14.51 -0.07 -10.18
CA LEU A 333 -14.63 -0.34 -11.62
C LEU A 333 -14.89 -1.83 -11.89
N ALA A 334 -14.27 -2.73 -11.13
CA ALA A 334 -14.55 -4.17 -11.21
C ALA A 334 -15.99 -4.53 -10.78
N GLN A 335 -16.55 -3.83 -9.78
CA GLN A 335 -17.98 -3.96 -9.43
C GLN A 335 -18.91 -3.53 -10.57
N ALA A 336 -18.60 -2.42 -11.25
CA ALA A 336 -19.36 -1.95 -12.41
C ALA A 336 -19.29 -2.96 -13.57
N ALA A 337 -18.09 -3.50 -13.86
CA ALA A 337 -17.91 -4.60 -14.80
C ALA A 337 -18.67 -5.89 -14.43
N GLY A 338 -19.06 -6.05 -13.15
CA GLY A 338 -19.66 -7.27 -12.61
C GLY A 338 -18.66 -8.38 -12.29
N ASP A 339 -17.35 -8.15 -12.47
CA ASP A 339 -16.32 -9.18 -12.28
C ASP A 339 -15.92 -9.31 -10.81
N ARG A 340 -16.60 -10.24 -10.12
CA ARG A 340 -16.30 -10.62 -8.74
C ARG A 340 -14.91 -11.21 -8.59
N ALA A 341 -14.47 -12.08 -9.50
CA ALA A 341 -13.16 -12.73 -9.41
C ALA A 341 -12.03 -11.71 -9.50
N TYR A 342 -12.16 -10.72 -10.39
CA TYR A 342 -11.25 -9.60 -10.48
C TYR A 342 -11.29 -8.70 -9.25
N GLY A 343 -12.48 -8.39 -8.70
CA GLY A 343 -12.58 -7.66 -7.43
C GLY A 343 -11.84 -8.35 -6.28
N GLY A 344 -11.93 -9.68 -6.18
CA GLY A 344 -11.13 -10.48 -5.25
C GLY A 344 -9.62 -10.37 -5.48
N TYR A 345 -9.16 -10.28 -6.73
CA TYR A 345 -7.76 -10.04 -7.07
C TYR A 345 -7.27 -8.63 -6.71
N VAL A 346 -8.11 -7.60 -6.84
CA VAL A 346 -7.80 -6.26 -6.33
C VAL A 346 -7.65 -6.28 -4.80
N LEU A 347 -8.55 -6.97 -4.08
CA LEU A 347 -8.45 -7.14 -2.63
C LEU A 347 -7.18 -7.93 -2.20
N VAL A 348 -6.79 -8.97 -2.95
CA VAL A 348 -5.49 -9.65 -2.74
C VAL A 348 -4.31 -8.72 -3.02
N THR A 349 -4.43 -7.81 -3.98
CA THR A 349 -3.38 -6.82 -4.26
C THR A 349 -3.26 -5.81 -3.11
N MET A 350 -4.38 -5.37 -2.52
CA MET A 350 -4.42 -4.57 -1.29
C MET A 350 -3.88 -5.35 -0.08
N SER A 351 -4.20 -6.64 0.06
CA SER A 351 -3.65 -7.51 1.11
C SER A 351 -2.13 -7.63 1.01
N ARG A 352 -1.58 -7.86 -0.20
CA ARG A 352 -0.14 -7.86 -0.47
C ARG A 352 0.54 -6.51 -0.24
N GLN A 353 -0.18 -5.39 -0.29
CA GLN A 353 0.31 -4.09 0.14
C GLN A 353 0.35 -3.99 1.68
N ALA A 354 -0.73 -4.40 2.35
CA ALA A 354 -0.86 -4.40 3.81
C ALA A 354 0.23 -5.28 4.48
N VAL A 355 0.49 -6.50 3.97
CA VAL A 355 1.57 -7.38 4.46
C VAL A 355 2.93 -6.69 4.43
N HIS A 356 3.29 -6.05 3.32
CA HIS A 356 4.58 -5.38 3.18
C HIS A 356 4.74 -4.15 4.09
N LEU A 357 3.63 -3.52 4.49
CA LEU A 357 3.59 -2.40 5.43
C LEU A 357 3.43 -2.82 6.90
N GLY A 358 3.41 -4.13 7.21
CA GLY A 358 3.25 -4.64 8.58
C GLY A 358 1.79 -4.80 9.07
N HIS A 359 0.80 -4.46 8.23
CA HIS A 359 -0.62 -4.48 8.58
C HIS A 359 -1.23 -5.88 8.36
N GLY A 360 -0.79 -6.84 9.18
CA GLY A 360 -1.16 -8.26 9.04
C GLY A 360 -2.64 -8.58 9.27
N ARG A 361 -3.33 -7.85 10.17
CA ARG A 361 -4.75 -8.08 10.46
C ARG A 361 -5.62 -7.67 9.27
N GLU A 362 -5.32 -6.51 8.70
CA GLU A 362 -5.94 -5.95 7.52
C GLU A 362 -5.68 -6.81 6.29
N ALA A 363 -4.47 -7.38 6.16
CA ALA A 363 -4.14 -8.35 5.12
C ALA A 363 -5.01 -9.62 5.18
N VAL A 364 -5.17 -10.21 6.38
CA VAL A 364 -6.06 -11.36 6.60
C VAL A 364 -7.52 -10.99 6.31
N GLN A 365 -7.99 -9.83 6.79
CA GLN A 365 -9.35 -9.34 6.53
C GLN A 365 -9.63 -9.21 5.03
N LEU A 366 -8.76 -8.52 4.29
CA LEU A 366 -8.90 -8.35 2.83
C LEU A 366 -8.91 -9.68 2.08
N ALA A 367 -8.05 -10.63 2.47
CA ALA A 367 -8.01 -11.95 1.86
C ALA A 367 -9.26 -12.80 2.17
N ARG A 368 -9.88 -12.61 3.34
CA ARG A 368 -11.16 -13.26 3.71
C ARG A 368 -12.36 -12.64 3.03
N VAL A 369 -12.41 -11.31 2.93
CA VAL A 369 -13.43 -10.59 2.16
C VAL A 369 -13.38 -10.99 0.68
N ALA A 370 -12.17 -11.16 0.12
CA ALA A 370 -12.01 -11.71 -1.23
C ALA A 370 -12.58 -13.13 -1.34
N GLN A 371 -12.26 -14.05 -0.42
CA GLN A 371 -12.82 -15.42 -0.43
C GLN A 371 -14.35 -15.42 -0.35
N GLN A 372 -14.94 -14.55 0.46
CA GLN A 372 -16.38 -14.43 0.62
C GLN A 372 -17.07 -13.84 -0.62
N GLY A 373 -16.54 -12.75 -1.19
CA GLY A 373 -17.17 -12.04 -2.31
C GLY A 373 -16.93 -12.65 -3.69
N VAL A 374 -15.90 -13.50 -3.85
CA VAL A 374 -15.75 -14.34 -5.06
C VAL A 374 -16.57 -15.65 -4.91
N GLY A 375 -16.62 -16.22 -3.70
CA GLY A 375 -17.36 -17.45 -3.43
C GLY A 375 -16.68 -18.73 -3.93
N THR A 376 -17.34 -19.86 -3.71
CA THR A 376 -16.79 -21.21 -3.99
C THR A 376 -16.76 -21.60 -5.48
N GLY A 377 -17.44 -20.85 -6.34
CA GLY A 377 -17.44 -21.06 -7.80
C GLY A 377 -16.22 -20.50 -8.53
N ALA A 378 -15.24 -19.94 -7.82
CA ALA A 378 -14.03 -19.40 -8.43
C ALA A 378 -13.17 -20.49 -9.09
N PRO A 379 -12.46 -20.22 -10.21
CA PRO A 379 -11.44 -21.11 -10.74
C PRO A 379 -10.40 -21.48 -9.67
N LEU A 380 -9.93 -22.72 -9.66
CA LEU A 380 -9.09 -23.25 -8.58
C LEU A 380 -7.78 -22.47 -8.36
N THR A 381 -7.16 -21.98 -9.44
CA THR A 381 -6.00 -21.06 -9.40
C THR A 381 -6.30 -19.76 -8.66
N VAL A 382 -7.54 -19.23 -8.79
CA VAL A 382 -7.98 -18.05 -8.04
C VAL A 382 -8.16 -18.40 -6.57
N GLN A 383 -8.82 -19.51 -6.23
CA GLN A 383 -8.95 -19.96 -4.83
C GLN A 383 -7.58 -20.12 -4.16
N ALA A 384 -6.61 -20.71 -4.88
CA ALA A 384 -5.24 -20.87 -4.41
C ALA A 384 -4.56 -19.52 -4.10
N LEU A 385 -4.69 -18.53 -5.00
CA LEU A 385 -4.21 -17.17 -4.81
C LEU A 385 -4.85 -16.47 -3.60
N LEU A 386 -6.17 -16.63 -3.39
CA LEU A 386 -6.88 -16.05 -2.24
C LEU A 386 -6.40 -16.66 -0.90
N HIS A 387 -6.22 -17.98 -0.86
CA HIS A 387 -5.73 -18.68 0.33
C HIS A 387 -4.26 -18.36 0.64
N ALA A 388 -3.41 -18.21 -0.38
CA ALA A 388 -2.02 -17.80 -0.20
C ALA A 388 -1.92 -16.37 0.37
N ALA A 389 -2.77 -15.45 -0.06
CA ALA A 389 -2.85 -14.10 0.50
C ALA A 389 -3.25 -14.09 1.99
N GLU A 390 -4.20 -14.96 2.40
CA GLU A 390 -4.56 -15.13 3.81
C GLU A 390 -3.38 -15.70 4.63
N ALA A 391 -2.67 -16.69 4.07
CA ALA A 391 -1.46 -17.25 4.67
C ALA A 391 -0.38 -16.20 4.92
N ARG A 392 -0.12 -15.30 3.94
CA ARG A 392 0.85 -14.20 4.09
C ARG A 392 0.51 -13.25 5.23
N GLY A 393 -0.77 -12.98 5.46
CA GLY A 393 -1.25 -12.20 6.61
C GLY A 393 -0.98 -12.93 7.94
N HIS A 394 -1.32 -14.21 8.04
CA HIS A 394 -1.07 -15.03 9.24
C HIS A 394 0.43 -15.23 9.54
N GLY A 395 1.27 -15.41 8.52
CA GLY A 395 2.73 -15.54 8.68
C GLY A 395 3.36 -14.29 9.31
N LEU A 396 2.95 -13.11 8.84
CA LEU A 396 3.35 -11.81 9.41
C LEU A 396 2.87 -11.60 10.84
N LEU A 397 1.72 -12.16 11.22
CA LEU A 397 1.20 -12.11 12.60
C LEU A 397 1.85 -13.15 13.54
N GLY A 398 2.74 -14.02 13.05
CA GLY A 398 3.30 -15.13 13.82
C GLY A 398 2.33 -16.31 14.04
N GLU A 399 1.15 -16.29 13.39
CA GLU A 399 0.04 -17.22 13.63
C GLU A 399 0.24 -18.57 12.91
N SER A 400 1.33 -19.27 13.24
CA SER A 400 1.83 -20.43 12.48
C SER A 400 0.77 -21.47 12.14
N ARG A 401 -0.15 -21.81 13.05
CA ARG A 401 -1.23 -22.79 12.77
C ARG A 401 -2.19 -22.32 11.67
N ALA A 402 -2.59 -21.04 11.72
CA ALA A 402 -3.49 -20.46 10.73
C ALA A 402 -2.78 -20.26 9.38
N CYS A 403 -1.51 -19.86 9.42
CA CYS A 403 -0.64 -19.78 8.24
C CYS A 403 -0.52 -21.13 7.53
N THR A 404 -0.13 -22.20 8.23
CA THR A 404 -0.02 -23.55 7.64
C THR A 404 -1.37 -24.06 7.13
N ALA A 405 -2.48 -23.80 7.83
CA ALA A 405 -3.81 -24.19 7.37
C ALA A 405 -4.29 -23.41 6.12
N ALA A 406 -3.82 -22.18 5.92
CA ALA A 406 -4.07 -21.40 4.71
C ALA A 406 -3.16 -21.83 3.54
N LEU A 407 -1.87 -22.07 3.79
CA LEU A 407 -0.93 -22.61 2.78
C LEU A 407 -1.40 -23.98 2.25
N ALA A 408 -1.79 -24.89 3.14
CA ALA A 408 -2.29 -26.21 2.75
C ALA A 408 -3.63 -26.15 1.99
N ARG A 409 -4.44 -25.09 2.17
CA ARG A 409 -5.61 -24.82 1.30
C ARG A 409 -5.18 -24.32 -0.08
N ALA A 410 -4.20 -23.42 -0.14
CA ALA A 410 -3.67 -22.88 -1.41
C ALA A 410 -3.05 -23.98 -2.28
N GLU A 411 -2.23 -24.85 -1.66
CA GLU A 411 -1.59 -25.99 -2.29
C GLU A 411 -2.60 -27.02 -2.82
N ARG A 412 -3.59 -27.42 -2.02
CA ARG A 412 -4.66 -28.33 -2.48
C ARG A 412 -5.50 -27.74 -3.61
N ALA A 413 -5.79 -26.44 -3.58
CA ALA A 413 -6.51 -25.78 -4.66
C ALA A 413 -5.70 -25.77 -5.96
N LEU A 414 -4.42 -25.39 -5.91
CA LEU A 414 -3.57 -25.36 -7.11
C LEU A 414 -3.30 -26.77 -7.66
N GLY A 415 -3.03 -27.75 -6.80
CA GLY A 415 -2.79 -29.15 -7.19
C GLY A 415 -4.03 -29.90 -7.67
N ALA A 416 -5.24 -29.35 -7.46
CA ALA A 416 -6.49 -29.89 -8.01
C ALA A 416 -6.88 -29.29 -9.37
N ALA A 417 -6.24 -28.19 -9.79
CA ALA A 417 -6.48 -27.56 -11.08
C ALA A 417 -5.95 -28.43 -12.23
N ARG A 418 -6.70 -28.47 -13.35
CA ARG A 418 -6.45 -29.37 -14.48
C ARG A 418 -5.97 -28.63 -15.71
N ALA A 419 -5.19 -29.30 -16.54
CA ALA A 419 -4.87 -28.83 -17.88
C ALA A 419 -6.17 -28.74 -18.71
N GLY A 420 -6.59 -27.52 -19.02
CA GLY A 420 -7.86 -27.23 -19.71
C GLY A 420 -8.87 -26.44 -18.87
N ASP A 421 -8.67 -26.28 -17.55
CA ASP A 421 -9.50 -25.39 -16.74
C ASP A 421 -9.39 -23.93 -17.23
N GLU A 422 -10.51 -23.19 -17.27
CA GLU A 422 -10.51 -21.79 -17.69
C GLU A 422 -9.90 -20.89 -16.61
N VAL A 423 -8.59 -20.65 -16.71
CA VAL A 423 -7.86 -19.70 -15.85
C VAL A 423 -7.90 -18.31 -16.49
N PRO A 424 -8.52 -17.29 -15.83
CA PRO A 424 -8.54 -15.91 -16.31
C PRO A 424 -7.11 -15.39 -16.54
N PRO A 425 -6.84 -14.60 -17.61
CA PRO A 425 -5.48 -14.19 -17.96
C PRO A 425 -4.70 -13.56 -16.79
N TRP A 426 -5.35 -12.69 -16.02
CA TRP A 426 -4.77 -12.02 -14.84
C TRP A 426 -4.42 -12.97 -13.69
N ALA A 427 -4.94 -14.21 -13.66
CA ALA A 427 -4.66 -15.20 -12.64
C ALA A 427 -3.48 -16.14 -13.00
N ARG A 428 -3.08 -16.19 -14.28
CA ARG A 428 -2.10 -17.16 -14.83
C ARG A 428 -0.67 -17.01 -14.27
N PHE A 429 -0.35 -15.89 -13.63
CA PHE A 429 0.92 -15.72 -12.92
C PHE A 429 1.01 -16.53 -11.62
N PHE A 430 -0.11 -17.07 -11.13
CA PHE A 430 -0.16 -17.86 -9.89
C PHE A 430 0.05 -19.35 -10.19
N ASP A 431 1.29 -19.69 -10.51
CA ASP A 431 1.79 -21.03 -10.80
C ASP A 431 2.48 -21.66 -9.57
N GLU A 432 3.08 -22.86 -9.75
CA GLU A 432 3.86 -23.53 -8.71
C GLU A 432 5.04 -22.65 -8.22
N ALA A 433 5.66 -21.89 -9.13
CA ALA A 433 6.77 -20.99 -8.78
C ALA A 433 6.31 -19.84 -7.87
N GLN A 434 5.11 -19.32 -8.09
CA GLN A 434 4.50 -18.29 -7.24
C GLN A 434 3.95 -18.86 -5.94
N LEU A 435 3.39 -20.08 -5.93
CA LEU A 435 3.01 -20.73 -4.68
C LEU A 435 4.23 -20.97 -3.78
N ALA A 436 5.33 -21.50 -4.35
CA ALA A 436 6.58 -21.70 -3.62
C ALA A 436 7.18 -20.37 -3.07
N ASP A 437 7.01 -19.25 -3.79
CA ASP A 437 7.40 -17.93 -3.29
C ASP A 437 6.57 -17.48 -2.08
N GLU A 438 5.25 -17.70 -2.08
CA GLU A 438 4.39 -17.36 -0.95
C GLU A 438 4.67 -18.26 0.28
N PHE A 439 4.93 -19.56 0.08
CA PHE A 439 5.41 -20.48 1.12
C PHE A 439 6.75 -20.01 1.71
N GLY A 440 7.75 -19.71 0.87
CA GLY A 440 9.07 -19.25 1.30
C GLY A 440 9.01 -17.98 2.15
N HIS A 441 8.17 -17.02 1.74
CA HIS A 441 7.90 -15.82 2.54
C HIS A 441 7.23 -16.15 3.89
N CYS A 442 6.18 -16.97 3.89
CA CYS A 442 5.49 -17.37 5.14
C CYS A 442 6.45 -18.03 6.13
N HIS A 443 7.27 -18.98 5.66
CA HIS A 443 8.23 -19.66 6.52
C HIS A 443 9.34 -18.73 7.00
N ARG A 444 9.82 -17.77 6.19
CA ARG A 444 10.76 -16.72 6.63
C ARG A 444 10.15 -15.87 7.75
N ASP A 445 8.89 -15.46 7.60
CA ASP A 445 8.22 -14.57 8.54
C ASP A 445 7.90 -15.30 9.86
N LEU A 446 7.62 -16.60 9.80
CA LEU A 446 7.51 -17.52 10.95
C LEU A 446 8.87 -18.04 11.50
N GLN A 447 10.01 -17.56 10.99
CA GLN A 447 11.37 -18.00 11.37
C GLN A 447 11.66 -19.51 11.16
N GLN A 448 10.90 -20.16 10.28
CA GLN A 448 11.03 -21.56 9.90
C GLN A 448 12.05 -21.72 8.77
N TRP A 449 13.32 -21.50 9.09
CA TRP A 449 14.38 -21.28 8.09
C TRP A 449 14.60 -22.45 7.11
N ARG A 450 14.53 -23.71 7.56
CA ARG A 450 14.75 -24.88 6.67
C ARG A 450 13.69 -24.99 5.55
N PRO A 451 12.37 -24.96 5.85
CA PRO A 451 11.35 -24.81 4.80
C PRO A 451 11.50 -23.54 3.96
N ALA A 452 11.86 -22.41 4.56
CA ALA A 452 12.03 -21.15 3.82
C ALA A 452 13.12 -21.23 2.74
N VAL A 453 14.24 -21.91 3.02
CA VAL A 453 15.28 -22.23 2.01
C VAL A 453 14.70 -23.08 0.89
N GLN A 454 14.08 -24.23 1.21
CA GLN A 454 13.57 -25.20 0.22
C GLN A 454 12.58 -24.56 -0.75
N HIS A 455 11.60 -23.80 -0.23
CA HIS A 455 10.58 -23.16 -1.06
C HIS A 455 11.13 -21.97 -1.87
N ALA A 456 12.07 -21.20 -1.33
CA ALA A 456 12.71 -20.11 -2.08
C ALA A 456 13.60 -20.63 -3.22
N GLU A 457 14.32 -21.74 -3.00
CA GLU A 457 15.10 -22.43 -4.03
C GLU A 457 14.19 -23.01 -5.13
N ARG A 458 13.09 -23.67 -4.76
CA ARG A 458 12.10 -24.18 -5.73
C ARG A 458 11.52 -23.06 -6.60
N SER A 459 11.16 -21.90 -6.01
CA SER A 459 10.69 -20.75 -6.78
C SER A 459 11.77 -20.21 -7.73
N LEU A 460 13.03 -20.11 -7.28
CA LEU A 460 14.15 -19.63 -8.10
C LEU A 460 14.54 -20.58 -9.24
N GLN A 461 14.30 -21.89 -9.10
CA GLN A 461 14.48 -22.89 -10.14
C GLN A 461 13.41 -22.77 -11.23
N LEU A 462 12.12 -22.71 -10.83
CA LEU A 462 10.99 -22.69 -11.77
C LEU A 462 10.82 -21.34 -12.49
N ARG A 463 11.11 -20.22 -11.81
CA ARG A 463 10.73 -18.89 -12.29
C ARG A 463 11.70 -18.35 -13.34
N GLY A 464 11.28 -18.32 -14.60
CA GLY A 464 12.06 -17.79 -15.73
C GLY A 464 12.58 -16.34 -15.56
N PRO A 465 13.61 -15.94 -16.33
CA PRO A 465 14.37 -14.70 -16.10
C PRO A 465 13.55 -13.41 -16.27
N GLY A 466 12.49 -13.41 -17.07
CA GLY A 466 11.62 -12.24 -17.30
C GLY A 466 10.93 -11.70 -16.04
N TYR A 467 10.81 -12.51 -14.98
CA TYR A 467 10.28 -12.09 -13.67
C TYR A 467 11.39 -11.53 -12.75
N ALA A 468 12.24 -10.65 -13.28
CA ALA A 468 13.48 -10.20 -12.63
C ALA A 468 13.25 -9.68 -11.20
N ARG A 469 12.25 -8.82 -10.99
CA ARG A 469 11.89 -8.28 -9.66
C ARG A 469 11.42 -9.36 -8.68
N SER A 470 10.62 -10.33 -9.13
CA SER A 470 10.19 -11.44 -8.27
C SER A 470 11.38 -12.33 -7.88
N ARG A 471 12.31 -12.59 -8.81
CA ARG A 471 13.55 -13.32 -8.52
C ARG A 471 14.43 -12.61 -7.49
N VAL A 472 14.43 -11.27 -7.43
CA VAL A 472 15.07 -10.51 -6.33
C VAL A 472 14.39 -10.75 -4.99
N PHE A 473 13.05 -10.75 -4.94
CA PHE A 473 12.32 -11.06 -3.70
C PHE A 473 12.62 -12.48 -3.20
N CYS A 474 12.45 -13.51 -4.05
CA CYS A 474 12.74 -14.92 -3.69
C CYS A 474 14.19 -15.10 -3.22
N ARG A 475 15.16 -14.47 -3.89
CA ARG A 475 16.59 -14.54 -3.53
C ARG A 475 16.92 -13.84 -2.21
N THR A 476 16.20 -12.75 -1.89
CA THR A 476 16.36 -12.08 -0.59
C THR A 476 15.71 -12.89 0.55
N VAL A 477 14.60 -13.60 0.27
CA VAL A 477 14.02 -14.59 1.19
C VAL A 477 15.02 -15.73 1.46
N LEU A 478 15.63 -16.29 0.41
CA LEU A 478 16.67 -17.31 0.53
C LEU A 478 17.87 -16.83 1.35
N ALA A 479 18.41 -15.64 1.05
CA ALA A 479 19.50 -15.05 1.82
C ALA A 479 19.14 -14.87 3.31
N SER A 480 17.93 -14.39 3.60
CA SER A 480 17.43 -14.23 4.97
C SER A 480 17.28 -15.56 5.71
N ALA A 481 16.84 -16.60 5.02
CA ALA A 481 16.68 -17.94 5.59
C ALA A 481 18.03 -18.64 5.84
N ARG A 482 18.98 -18.54 4.89
CA ARG A 482 20.36 -19.00 5.05
C ARG A 482 21.04 -18.30 6.24
N LEU A 483 20.83 -16.99 6.40
CA LEU A 483 21.33 -16.24 7.56
C LEU A 483 20.72 -16.74 8.88
N GLY A 484 19.43 -17.05 8.91
CA GLY A 484 18.74 -17.65 10.06
C GLY A 484 19.23 -19.06 10.44
N LEU A 485 19.89 -19.78 9.52
CA LEU A 485 20.59 -21.04 9.79
C LEU A 485 22.04 -20.83 10.29
N GLY A 486 22.53 -19.59 10.35
CA GLY A 486 23.93 -19.26 10.65
C GLY A 486 24.86 -19.34 9.43
N GLU A 487 24.33 -19.58 8.22
CA GLU A 487 25.10 -19.75 6.98
C GLU A 487 25.45 -18.38 6.36
N VAL A 488 26.19 -17.56 7.13
CA VAL A 488 26.43 -16.13 6.83
C VAL A 488 27.05 -15.89 5.45
N ASP A 489 27.95 -16.76 5.00
CA ASP A 489 28.63 -16.62 3.70
C ASP A 489 27.66 -16.85 2.53
N ALA A 490 26.92 -17.96 2.54
CA ALA A 490 25.89 -18.26 1.55
C ALA A 490 24.78 -17.18 1.53
N ALA A 491 24.41 -16.65 2.71
CA ALA A 491 23.50 -15.53 2.82
C ALA A 491 24.05 -14.26 2.14
N CYS A 492 25.31 -13.90 2.40
CA CYS A 492 25.98 -12.75 1.77
C CYS A 492 26.13 -12.91 0.24
N ALA A 493 26.39 -14.13 -0.24
CA ALA A 493 26.48 -14.42 -1.68
C ALA A 493 25.13 -14.19 -2.38
N HIS A 494 24.04 -14.78 -1.89
CA HIS A 494 22.71 -14.57 -2.45
C HIS A 494 22.21 -13.12 -2.32
N ALA A 495 22.54 -12.45 -1.21
CA ALA A 495 22.22 -11.04 -1.04
C ALA A 495 22.97 -10.16 -2.04
N TYR A 496 24.25 -10.45 -2.34
CA TYR A 496 25.01 -9.71 -3.34
C TYR A 496 24.41 -9.85 -4.75
N GLU A 497 24.02 -11.06 -5.15
CA GLU A 497 23.29 -11.28 -6.40
C GLU A 497 21.96 -10.51 -6.44
N ALA A 498 21.23 -10.48 -5.31
CA ALA A 498 19.96 -9.74 -5.19
C ALA A 498 20.17 -8.22 -5.28
N VAL A 499 21.22 -7.67 -4.65
CA VAL A 499 21.64 -6.27 -4.81
C VAL A 499 21.93 -5.96 -6.28
N ARG A 500 22.72 -6.82 -6.95
CA ARG A 500 23.18 -6.57 -8.32
C ARG A 500 21.99 -6.41 -9.26
N ALA A 501 21.04 -7.35 -9.20
CA ALA A 501 19.81 -7.30 -10.00
C ALA A 501 18.81 -6.22 -9.52
N ALA A 502 18.72 -5.92 -8.23
CA ALA A 502 17.89 -4.83 -7.72
C ALA A 502 18.35 -3.45 -8.24
N GLY A 503 19.66 -3.25 -8.41
CA GLY A 503 20.25 -2.03 -8.97
C GLY A 503 20.06 -1.87 -10.48
N ASP A 504 19.42 -2.83 -11.14
CA ASP A 504 19.06 -2.79 -12.57
C ASP A 504 17.52 -2.57 -12.74
N LEU A 505 16.78 -2.49 -11.63
CA LEU A 505 15.31 -2.34 -11.57
C LEU A 505 14.88 -0.96 -11.05
N ARG A 506 13.79 -0.41 -11.59
CA ARG A 506 13.10 0.78 -11.06
C ARG A 506 12.05 0.40 -10.01
N SER A 507 12.46 -0.34 -8.99
CA SER A 507 11.61 -0.83 -7.88
C SER A 507 12.17 -0.39 -6.52
N ALA A 508 11.40 0.42 -5.79
CA ALA A 508 11.74 0.78 -4.41
C ALA A 508 11.59 -0.42 -3.46
N ARG A 509 10.59 -1.29 -3.72
CA ARG A 509 10.39 -2.54 -2.97
C ARG A 509 11.60 -3.47 -3.07
N ALA A 510 12.22 -3.59 -4.26
CA ALA A 510 13.44 -4.37 -4.44
C ALA A 510 14.60 -3.81 -3.60
N THR A 511 14.78 -2.49 -3.58
CA THR A 511 15.77 -1.82 -2.71
C THR A 511 15.46 -2.04 -1.23
N GLU A 512 14.20 -2.04 -0.84
CA GLU A 512 13.79 -2.23 0.57
C GLU A 512 13.99 -3.66 1.06
N TYR A 513 13.69 -4.68 0.25
CA TYR A 513 14.00 -6.08 0.57
C TYR A 513 15.50 -6.24 0.87
N VAL A 514 16.36 -5.70 0.00
CA VAL A 514 17.82 -5.70 0.19
C VAL A 514 18.25 -4.97 1.47
N ARG A 515 17.59 -3.85 1.81
CA ARG A 515 17.83 -3.11 3.06
C ARG A 515 17.38 -3.89 4.30
N ASP A 516 16.29 -4.66 4.23
CA ASP A 516 15.85 -5.49 5.34
C ASP A 516 16.84 -6.62 5.64
N PHE A 517 17.37 -7.27 4.60
CA PHE A 517 18.49 -8.20 4.76
C PHE A 517 19.71 -7.51 5.37
N GLY A 518 20.06 -6.30 4.93
CA GLY A 518 21.13 -5.50 5.52
C GLY A 518 20.98 -5.32 7.04
N ARG A 519 19.79 -4.95 7.51
CA ARG A 519 19.47 -4.84 8.96
C ARG A 519 19.59 -6.18 9.68
N ARG A 520 19.16 -7.28 9.07
CA ARG A 520 19.30 -8.64 9.63
C ARG A 520 20.75 -9.11 9.72
N LEU A 521 21.64 -8.58 8.88
CA LEU A 521 23.06 -8.88 8.87
C LEU A 521 23.86 -8.08 9.92
N ASP A 522 23.31 -7.01 10.49
CA ASP A 522 24.02 -6.14 11.44
C ASP A 522 24.58 -6.85 12.71
N PRO A 523 23.94 -7.90 13.28
CA PRO A 523 24.56 -8.72 14.34
C PRO A 523 25.82 -9.47 13.90
N TYR A 524 25.96 -9.75 12.60
CA TYR A 524 27.08 -10.49 11.99
C TYR A 524 28.10 -9.57 11.32
N ARG A 525 27.98 -8.24 11.48
CA ARG A 525 28.82 -7.21 10.83
C ARG A 525 30.33 -7.43 10.95
N ASP A 526 30.77 -8.07 12.04
CA ASP A 526 32.17 -8.29 12.39
C ASP A 526 32.71 -9.62 11.83
N THR A 527 31.89 -10.38 11.08
CA THR A 527 32.32 -11.53 10.28
C THR A 527 32.96 -11.08 8.95
N ALA A 528 33.88 -11.89 8.40
CA ALA A 528 34.52 -11.61 7.11
C ALA A 528 33.52 -11.51 5.93
N PRO A 529 32.53 -12.42 5.77
CA PRO A 529 31.55 -12.30 4.70
C PRO A 529 30.68 -11.04 4.80
N ALA A 530 30.29 -10.61 6.01
CA ALA A 530 29.47 -9.41 6.19
C ALA A 530 30.25 -8.11 5.87
N ARG A 531 31.55 -8.05 6.19
CA ARG A 531 32.43 -6.97 5.69
C ARG A 531 32.52 -7.00 4.18
N ALA A 532 32.94 -8.12 3.58
CA ALA A 532 33.10 -8.26 2.14
C ALA A 532 31.80 -7.97 1.35
N PHE A 533 30.63 -8.28 1.92
CA PHE A 533 29.33 -7.87 1.38
C PHE A 533 29.17 -6.35 1.38
N ARG A 534 29.39 -5.69 2.53
CA ARG A 534 29.27 -4.23 2.68
C ARG A 534 30.28 -3.47 1.81
N ASP A 535 31.53 -3.96 1.71
CA ASP A 535 32.57 -3.37 0.87
C ASP A 535 32.17 -3.43 -0.62
N ARG A 536 31.52 -4.51 -1.05
CA ARG A 536 30.91 -4.64 -2.39
C ARG A 536 29.67 -3.77 -2.60
N LEU A 537 29.06 -3.19 -1.55
CA LEU A 537 27.99 -2.20 -1.68
C LEU A 537 28.53 -0.77 -1.83
N THR A 538 29.73 -0.49 -1.31
CA THR A 538 30.36 0.85 -1.35
C THR A 538 31.35 1.01 -2.51
N ALA A 539 31.89 -0.09 -3.03
CA ALA A 539 32.71 -0.08 -4.24
C ALA A 539 31.95 0.53 -5.43
N PRO A 540 32.59 1.43 -6.22
CA PRO A 540 31.96 1.98 -7.43
C PRO A 540 31.68 0.86 -8.44
N ARG A 541 30.49 0.92 -9.06
CA ARG A 541 30.14 0.04 -10.19
C ARG A 541 31.05 0.37 -11.39
N THR A 542 31.96 -0.55 -11.69
CA THR A 542 32.76 -0.61 -12.93
C THR A 542 31.91 -1.09 -14.11
#